data_AF-A0A147K411-F1
#
_entry.id   AF-A0A147K411-F1
#
_cell.length_a   1.000
_cell.length_b   1.000
_cell.length_c   1.000
_cell.angle_alpha   90.00
_cell.angle_beta   90.00
_cell.angle_gamma   90.00
#
_symmetry.space_group_name_H-M   'P 1'
#
loop_
_entity.id
_entity.type
_entity.pdbx_description
1 polymer ?
#
loop_
_entity_poly.entity_id
_entity_poly.type
_entity_poly.pdbx_seq_one_letter_code
_entity_poly.pdbx_strand_id
1 'polypeptide(L)'
;MSLQNHSYYFEEYPLLAIVPIGKKNKRIRSIGHKTERAFLERFQETLRELSLQTAQKQQIQRFLSLESSAYFPLLFTSEEKLLPTILKPEHILWTYFSPQHGIPLKSEWMYPVDLSTLSRPKMKEFLKSALEEYTFCANLSFLSKEDWVTKIVDAYHNHPFIQLAEQKKTIVNSVENMNRSSLLSLLSPPEDVAFWRQRVDIIMRPYRMMPVWCHHEKNLTPRYADQAIQCECVECGKVWIYDVGSGKITFEGDPPFEQAVKRIHTVERQFNELAEKNGEIILTLFKLSHIKKLPLINQSMSLLSQRNSLPTQQHYSEQVDETLVLELFHSKVPASPHPSYLLWMSQFSLPSLNVFGRLRETSLDQVEKEIQQTIKTLKDQIEQFHIEKKEISFTINHLPVTYQEILGILNGIQSLTNHPIHVLTKLLSGGTSSSIRKQSLDQSSIFGLFSTLTERDCFKLLKKLEQMEWIIKDRKGYRVSEKGEKLLTYFR
;
A
#
# COMPACT_ATOMS: atom_id res chain seq x y z
N MET A 1 -29.17 10.28 23.21
CA MET A 1 -29.57 10.59 21.81
C MET A 1 -30.73 11.58 21.88
N SER A 2 -31.13 12.26 20.81
CA SER A 2 -30.40 13.35 20.14
C SER A 2 -31.15 14.70 20.23
N LEU A 3 -32.20 14.85 21.05
CA LEU A 3 -32.72 16.17 21.50
C LEU A 3 -33.13 16.15 22.98
N GLN A 4 -32.76 15.10 23.73
CA GLN A 4 -33.12 14.92 25.13
C GLN A 4 -32.61 16.11 25.97
N ASN A 5 -33.50 16.75 26.74
CA ASN A 5 -33.25 17.98 27.51
C ASN A 5 -33.00 19.26 26.67
N HIS A 6 -33.26 19.21 25.37
CA HIS A 6 -33.18 20.35 24.45
C HIS A 6 -34.55 20.71 23.84
N SER A 7 -35.65 20.22 24.39
CA SER A 7 -37.00 20.44 23.82
C SER A 7 -37.93 21.14 24.81
N TYR A 8 -38.72 22.08 24.32
CA TYR A 8 -39.81 22.74 25.05
C TYR A 8 -41.15 22.40 24.37
N TYR A 9 -42.19 22.21 25.18
CA TYR A 9 -43.52 21.81 24.72
C TYR A 9 -44.54 22.88 25.10
N PHE A 10 -45.47 23.15 24.20
CA PHE A 10 -46.53 24.14 24.36
C PHE A 10 -47.88 23.47 24.11
N GLU A 11 -48.85 23.67 24.99
CA GLU A 11 -50.18 23.04 24.89
C GLU A 11 -50.95 23.47 23.64
N GLU A 12 -50.70 24.69 23.14
CA GLU A 12 -51.29 25.21 21.91
C GLU A 12 -50.77 24.46 20.66
N TYR A 13 -49.58 23.88 20.76
CA TYR A 13 -48.88 23.22 19.67
C TYR A 13 -48.45 21.77 19.99
N PRO A 14 -49.40 20.86 20.31
CA PRO A 14 -49.12 19.54 20.86
C PRO A 14 -48.33 18.59 19.94
N LEU A 15 -48.23 18.88 18.63
CA LEU A 15 -47.46 18.05 17.70
C LEU A 15 -45.99 18.50 17.57
N LEU A 16 -45.66 19.67 18.10
CA LEU A 16 -44.39 20.36 17.89
C LEU A 16 -43.53 20.33 19.16
N ALA A 17 -42.25 20.04 18.97
CA ALA A 17 -41.23 20.19 19.99
C ALA A 17 -40.33 21.36 19.62
N ILE A 18 -40.19 22.33 20.51
CA ILE A 18 -39.42 23.55 20.24
C ILE A 18 -37.98 23.34 20.73
N VAL A 19 -37.03 23.45 19.80
CA VAL A 19 -35.63 23.09 20.02
C VAL A 19 -34.75 24.34 19.88
N PRO A 20 -34.08 24.82 20.95
CA PRO A 20 -33.15 25.93 20.83
C PRO A 20 -31.86 25.48 20.12
N ILE A 21 -31.41 26.29 19.17
CA ILE A 21 -30.17 26.10 18.41
C ILE A 21 -29.20 27.26 18.69
N GLY A 22 -27.92 26.95 18.82
CA GLY A 22 -26.83 27.89 19.14
C GLY A 22 -26.01 27.50 20.37
N LYS A 23 -24.97 28.30 20.68
CA LYS A 23 -23.91 28.00 21.68
C LYS A 23 -24.37 27.91 23.14
N LYS A 24 -25.64 28.20 23.46
CA LYS A 24 -26.18 28.17 24.83
C LYS A 24 -27.65 27.75 24.81
N ASN A 25 -28.01 26.76 25.62
CA ASN A 25 -29.40 26.40 25.91
C ASN A 25 -30.06 27.54 26.70
N LYS A 26 -30.75 28.45 26.02
CA LYS A 26 -31.63 29.43 26.69
C LYS A 26 -32.98 28.79 26.99
N ARG A 27 -33.58 29.15 28.12
CA ARG A 27 -34.96 28.79 28.45
C ARG A 27 -35.92 29.64 27.62
N ILE A 28 -36.75 28.99 26.81
CA ILE A 28 -37.82 29.65 26.06
C ILE A 28 -39.03 29.75 26.99
N ARG A 29 -39.39 30.97 27.41
CA ARG A 29 -40.53 31.20 28.32
C ARG A 29 -41.86 31.40 27.59
N SER A 30 -41.80 31.88 26.35
CA SER A 30 -42.98 32.11 25.51
C SER A 30 -42.58 32.15 24.04
N ILE A 31 -43.47 31.70 23.17
CA ILE A 31 -43.33 31.86 21.71
C ILE A 31 -43.85 33.25 21.31
N GLY A 32 -43.06 33.95 20.49
CA GLY A 32 -43.16 35.37 20.19
C GLY A 32 -44.38 35.85 19.38
N HIS A 33 -44.11 36.78 18.46
CA HIS A 33 -45.06 37.74 17.88
C HIS A 33 -46.19 37.09 17.04
N LYS A 34 -47.24 37.85 16.71
CA LYS A 34 -48.44 37.39 15.96
C LYS A 34 -48.12 36.58 14.70
N THR A 35 -47.05 36.94 13.98
CA THR A 35 -46.59 36.27 12.75
C THR A 35 -46.04 34.87 13.00
N GLU A 36 -45.29 34.66 14.08
CA GLU A 36 -44.73 33.36 14.45
C GLU A 36 -45.83 32.40 14.91
N ARG A 37 -46.80 32.90 15.67
CA ARG A 37 -47.98 32.11 16.09
C ARG A 37 -48.80 31.64 14.90
N ALA A 38 -49.05 32.53 13.94
CA ALA A 38 -49.77 32.20 12.70
C ALA A 38 -49.02 31.15 11.86
N PHE A 39 -47.68 31.22 11.80
CA PHE A 39 -46.87 30.21 11.14
C PHE A 39 -46.96 28.85 11.84
N LEU A 40 -46.82 28.81 13.17
CA LEU A 40 -46.89 27.56 13.94
C LEU A 40 -48.26 26.88 13.85
N GLU A 41 -49.33 27.68 13.87
CA GLU A 41 -50.69 27.19 13.66
C GLU A 41 -50.84 26.55 12.27
N ARG A 42 -50.42 27.27 11.22
CA ARG A 42 -50.40 26.74 9.84
C ARG A 42 -49.58 25.46 9.72
N PHE A 43 -48.41 25.42 10.36
CA PHE A 43 -47.50 24.29 10.33
C PHE A 43 -48.10 23.05 11.03
N GLN A 44 -48.67 23.25 12.22
CA GLN A 44 -49.35 22.20 12.97
C GLN A 44 -50.58 21.67 12.23
N GLU A 45 -51.42 22.54 11.65
CA GLU A 45 -52.56 22.12 10.82
C GLU A 45 -52.09 21.22 9.68
N THR A 46 -51.01 21.63 8.99
CA THR A 46 -50.44 20.87 7.89
C THR A 46 -49.94 19.49 8.35
N LEU A 47 -49.29 19.40 9.53
CA LEU A 47 -48.89 18.11 10.11
C LEU A 47 -50.08 17.21 10.47
N ARG A 48 -51.19 17.78 11.00
CA ARG A 48 -52.40 17.02 11.31
C ARG A 48 -53.00 16.40 10.04
N GLU A 49 -52.97 17.11 8.92
CA GLU A 49 -53.50 16.63 7.64
C GLU A 49 -52.68 15.50 6.99
N LEU A 50 -51.43 15.29 7.40
CA LEU A 50 -50.55 14.27 6.81
C LEU A 50 -50.82 12.84 7.31
N SER A 51 -51.73 12.65 8.27
CA SER A 51 -52.28 11.35 8.70
C SER A 51 -51.25 10.22 8.88
N LEU A 52 -50.12 10.48 9.55
CA LEU A 52 -49.14 9.42 9.86
C LEU A 52 -49.72 8.36 10.79
N GLN A 53 -49.29 7.11 10.59
CA GLN A 53 -49.62 6.00 11.47
C GLN A 53 -49.04 6.23 12.87
N THR A 54 -49.76 5.78 13.91
CA THR A 54 -49.32 5.94 15.31
C THR A 54 -47.93 5.34 15.55
N ALA A 55 -47.62 4.20 14.92
CA ALA A 55 -46.31 3.57 15.04
C ALA A 55 -45.17 4.46 14.50
N GLN A 56 -45.36 5.10 13.35
CA GLN A 56 -44.36 6.02 12.76
C GLN A 56 -44.12 7.23 13.67
N LYS A 57 -45.20 7.80 14.23
CA LYS A 57 -45.09 8.90 15.20
C LYS A 57 -44.25 8.49 16.41
N GLN A 58 -44.54 7.33 17.00
CA GLN A 58 -43.78 6.81 18.14
C GLN A 58 -42.31 6.53 17.81
N GLN A 59 -42.00 6.06 16.60
CA GLN A 59 -40.62 5.86 16.15
C GLN A 59 -39.85 7.19 16.09
N ILE A 60 -40.44 8.21 15.45
CA ILE A 60 -39.81 9.54 15.37
C ILE A 60 -39.64 10.14 16.78
N GLN A 61 -40.65 9.99 17.65
CA GLN A 61 -40.58 10.45 19.03
C GLN A 61 -39.41 9.83 19.79
N ARG A 62 -39.22 8.51 19.70
CA ARG A 62 -38.11 7.81 20.36
C ARG A 62 -36.76 8.22 19.79
N PHE A 63 -36.65 8.28 18.46
CA PHE A 63 -35.44 8.71 17.76
C PHE A 63 -34.97 10.08 18.22
N LEU A 64 -35.91 11.04 18.28
CA LEU A 64 -35.63 12.41 18.71
C LEU A 64 -35.62 12.57 20.23
N SER A 65 -36.05 11.56 20.99
CA SER A 65 -36.25 11.62 22.44
C SER A 65 -37.21 12.76 22.84
N LEU A 66 -38.34 12.85 22.14
CA LEU A 66 -39.41 13.81 22.41
C LEU A 66 -40.45 13.22 23.37
N GLU A 67 -41.03 14.09 24.18
CA GLU A 67 -42.10 13.79 25.14
C GLU A 67 -43.48 14.19 24.60
N SER A 68 -44.52 13.82 25.35
CA SER A 68 -45.92 14.14 25.04
C SER A 68 -46.37 13.58 23.67
N SER A 69 -47.34 14.24 23.02
CA SER A 69 -47.78 13.93 21.66
C SER A 69 -46.90 14.52 20.55
N ALA A 70 -45.85 15.25 20.92
CA ALA A 70 -45.00 15.96 19.99
C ALA A 70 -44.07 14.99 19.27
N TYR A 71 -44.02 15.05 17.94
CA TYR A 71 -43.16 14.18 17.12
C TYR A 71 -42.34 14.95 16.10
N PHE A 72 -42.47 16.28 16.03
CA PHE A 72 -41.79 17.08 15.04
C PHE A 72 -40.98 18.22 15.70
N PRO A 73 -39.67 18.32 15.45
CA PRO A 73 -38.85 19.38 16.03
C PRO A 73 -38.90 20.66 15.18
N LEU A 74 -39.02 21.82 15.84
CA LEU A 74 -38.87 23.15 15.22
C LEU A 74 -37.78 23.95 15.92
N LEU A 75 -36.98 24.65 15.14
CA LEU A 75 -35.76 25.30 15.63
C LEU A 75 -36.02 26.75 16.08
N PHE A 76 -35.44 27.13 17.21
CA PHE A 76 -35.45 28.49 17.75
C PHE A 76 -34.04 29.00 17.98
N THR A 77 -33.76 30.22 17.56
CA THR A 77 -32.45 30.84 17.82
C THR A 77 -32.30 31.28 19.28
N SER A 78 -31.06 31.59 19.66
CA SER A 78 -30.77 32.23 20.96
C SER A 78 -31.40 33.62 21.14
N GLU A 79 -31.97 34.22 20.10
CA GLU A 79 -32.75 35.47 20.17
C GLU A 79 -34.26 35.21 20.33
N GLU A 80 -34.66 33.98 20.65
CA GLU A 80 -36.07 33.55 20.77
C GLU A 80 -36.87 33.68 19.46
N LYS A 81 -36.19 33.85 18.32
CA LYS A 81 -36.81 33.86 17.00
C LYS A 81 -36.97 32.45 16.47
N LEU A 82 -38.16 32.15 15.96
CA LEU A 82 -38.43 30.91 15.23
C LEU A 82 -37.64 30.89 13.92
N LEU A 83 -36.95 29.78 13.66
CA LEU A 83 -36.36 29.52 12.34
C LEU A 83 -37.38 28.75 11.50
N PRO A 84 -37.84 29.28 10.36
CA PRO A 84 -38.78 28.60 9.48
C PRO A 84 -38.06 27.56 8.59
N THR A 85 -37.20 26.73 9.18
CA THR A 85 -36.53 25.60 8.51
C THR A 85 -36.47 24.41 9.46
N ILE A 86 -36.08 23.26 8.93
CA ILE A 86 -36.06 21.98 9.65
C ILE A 86 -34.62 21.46 9.65
N LEU A 87 -34.24 20.85 10.77
CA LEU A 87 -32.99 20.10 10.87
C LEU A 87 -33.11 18.83 10.03
N LYS A 88 -32.09 18.47 9.25
CA LYS A 88 -32.11 17.21 8.51
C LYS A 88 -31.84 16.04 9.45
N PRO A 89 -32.61 14.95 9.40
CA PRO A 89 -32.54 13.87 10.37
C PRO A 89 -31.22 13.09 10.34
N GLU A 90 -30.51 13.05 9.22
CA GLU A 90 -29.21 12.37 9.11
C GLU A 90 -28.11 13.02 9.95
N HIS A 91 -28.19 14.32 10.23
CA HIS A 91 -27.24 15.00 11.12
C HIS A 91 -27.55 14.81 12.59
N ILE A 92 -28.78 14.39 12.89
CA ILE A 92 -29.24 14.02 14.22
C ILE A 92 -28.88 12.56 14.54
N LEU A 93 -28.91 11.70 13.53
CA LEU A 93 -28.65 10.27 13.63
C LEU A 93 -27.24 9.99 14.18
N TRP A 94 -27.17 9.17 15.24
CA TRP A 94 -25.96 8.81 15.98
C TRP A 94 -25.15 9.99 16.56
N THR A 95 -25.70 11.21 16.54
CA THR A 95 -25.05 12.39 17.10
C THR A 95 -25.47 12.58 18.56
N TYR A 96 -24.50 12.89 19.41
CA TYR A 96 -24.75 13.33 20.79
C TYR A 96 -24.61 14.85 20.89
N PHE A 97 -25.64 15.51 21.39
CA PHE A 97 -25.62 16.94 21.71
C PHE A 97 -25.43 17.12 23.21
N SER A 98 -24.42 17.90 23.59
CA SER A 98 -24.15 18.21 24.98
C SER A 98 -25.17 19.24 25.50
N PRO A 99 -25.82 18.99 26.66
CA PRO A 99 -26.71 19.95 27.31
C PRO A 99 -26.06 21.32 27.58
N GLN A 100 -24.73 21.37 27.72
CA GLN A 100 -23.99 22.61 27.99
C GLN A 100 -23.74 23.46 26.74
N HIS A 101 -23.67 22.85 25.56
CA HIS A 101 -23.18 23.50 24.32
C HIS A 101 -24.29 23.72 23.29
N GLY A 102 -25.47 23.13 23.51
CA GLY A 102 -26.62 23.24 22.59
C GLY A 102 -26.38 22.52 21.26
N ILE A 103 -27.32 22.70 20.34
CA ILE A 103 -27.21 22.20 18.97
C ILE A 103 -26.52 23.30 18.13
N PRO A 104 -25.46 23.01 17.37
CA PRO A 104 -24.78 24.03 16.59
C PRO A 104 -25.65 24.54 15.44
N LEU A 105 -25.68 25.86 15.23
CA LEU A 105 -26.35 26.49 14.10
C LEU A 105 -25.44 26.38 12.86
N LYS A 106 -25.63 25.31 12.08
CA LYS A 106 -24.87 25.00 10.86
C LYS A 106 -25.81 24.92 9.66
N SER A 107 -25.56 25.72 8.62
CA SER A 107 -26.41 25.78 7.43
C SER A 107 -26.54 24.44 6.72
N GLU A 108 -25.46 23.66 6.68
CA GLU A 108 -25.41 22.33 6.06
C GLU A 108 -26.39 21.34 6.68
N TRP A 109 -26.73 21.55 7.96
CA TRP A 109 -27.65 20.69 8.71
C TRP A 109 -29.12 21.01 8.51
N MET A 110 -29.43 22.11 7.83
CA MET A 110 -30.79 22.57 7.62
C MET A 110 -31.19 22.39 6.15
N TYR A 111 -32.47 22.15 5.90
CA TYR A 111 -32.97 22.22 4.52
C TYR A 111 -32.87 23.67 4.01
N PRO A 112 -32.44 23.90 2.76
CA PRO A 112 -32.29 25.23 2.18
C PRO A 112 -33.66 25.80 1.72
N VAL A 113 -34.69 25.65 2.55
CA VAL A 113 -36.08 26.03 2.25
C VAL A 113 -36.63 26.86 3.41
N ASP A 114 -37.11 28.06 3.12
CA ASP A 114 -37.85 28.89 4.07
C ASP A 114 -39.34 28.52 4.02
N LEU A 115 -39.77 27.75 5.03
CA LEU A 115 -41.15 27.29 5.19
C LEU A 115 -42.16 28.42 5.35
N SER A 116 -41.76 29.60 5.80
CA SER A 116 -42.67 30.74 5.99
C SER A 116 -43.25 31.22 4.65
N THR A 117 -42.46 31.09 3.58
CA THR A 117 -42.78 31.53 2.22
C THR A 117 -43.60 30.52 1.42
N LEU A 118 -43.65 29.25 1.85
CA LEU A 118 -44.36 28.20 1.12
C LEU A 118 -45.87 28.34 1.22
N SER A 119 -46.56 28.02 0.11
CA SER A 119 -48.01 27.80 0.12
C SER A 119 -48.36 26.52 0.88
N ARG A 120 -49.61 26.40 1.37
CA ARG A 120 -50.08 25.20 2.11
C ARG A 120 -49.80 23.88 1.35
N PRO A 121 -50.10 23.75 0.04
CA PRO A 121 -49.81 22.51 -0.70
C PRO A 121 -48.31 22.18 -0.77
N LYS A 122 -47.45 23.18 -1.04
CA LYS A 122 -45.99 22.99 -1.11
C LYS A 122 -45.40 22.62 0.25
N MET A 123 -45.90 23.22 1.33
CA MET A 123 -45.53 22.87 2.69
C MET A 123 -45.90 21.42 3.01
N LYS A 124 -47.09 20.98 2.60
CA LYS A 124 -47.57 19.61 2.80
C LYS A 124 -46.67 18.58 2.10
N GLU A 125 -46.33 18.82 0.84
CA GLU A 125 -45.42 17.95 0.07
C GLU A 125 -44.03 17.88 0.70
N PHE A 126 -43.46 19.03 1.07
CA PHE A 126 -42.18 19.10 1.75
C PHE A 126 -42.18 18.33 3.08
N LEU A 127 -43.20 18.56 3.92
CA LEU A 127 -43.32 17.89 5.21
C LEU A 127 -43.52 16.39 5.06
N LYS A 128 -44.22 15.94 4.03
CA LYS A 128 -44.34 14.51 3.73
C LYS A 128 -42.97 13.88 3.46
N SER A 129 -42.16 14.47 2.56
CA SER A 129 -40.80 13.98 2.28
C SER A 129 -39.91 14.00 3.52
N ALA A 130 -39.93 15.11 4.26
CA ALA A 130 -39.15 15.23 5.49
C ALA A 130 -39.55 14.14 6.51
N LEU A 131 -40.86 13.90 6.70
CA LEU A 131 -41.32 12.87 7.63
C LEU A 131 -40.93 11.44 7.22
N GLU A 132 -40.87 11.16 5.91
CA GLU A 132 -40.35 9.89 5.39
C GLU A 132 -38.86 9.74 5.72
N GLU A 133 -38.06 10.80 5.54
CA GLU A 133 -36.63 10.84 5.93
C GLU A 133 -36.43 10.65 7.45
N TYR A 134 -37.24 11.33 8.27
CA TYR A 134 -37.22 11.19 9.72
C TYR A 134 -37.61 9.77 10.16
N THR A 135 -38.59 9.17 9.52
CA THR A 135 -39.01 7.78 9.80
C THR A 135 -37.90 6.80 9.42
N PHE A 136 -37.25 7.00 8.27
CA PHE A 136 -36.13 6.18 7.84
C PHE A 136 -34.97 6.27 8.83
N CYS A 137 -34.54 7.48 9.22
CA CYS A 137 -33.48 7.66 10.21
C CYS A 137 -33.88 7.11 11.59
N ALA A 138 -35.16 7.24 11.99
CA ALA A 138 -35.65 6.65 13.23
C ALA A 138 -35.50 5.12 13.22
N ASN A 139 -35.78 4.46 12.09
CA ASN A 139 -35.54 3.03 11.94
C ASN A 139 -34.05 2.67 11.99
N LEU A 140 -33.17 3.51 11.44
CA LEU A 140 -31.72 3.29 11.56
C LEU A 140 -31.21 3.47 12.99
N SER A 141 -31.83 4.33 13.79
CA SER A 141 -31.39 4.66 15.15
C SER A 141 -31.51 3.51 16.16
N PHE A 142 -32.20 2.42 15.83
CA PHE A 142 -32.29 1.23 16.68
C PHE A 142 -30.95 0.52 16.88
N LEU A 143 -29.98 0.75 16.00
CA LEU A 143 -28.63 0.21 16.10
C LEU A 143 -27.61 1.34 16.18
N SER A 144 -26.48 1.07 16.85
CA SER A 144 -25.36 2.02 16.88
C SER A 144 -24.70 2.13 15.50
N LYS A 145 -23.90 3.19 15.30
CA LYS A 145 -23.12 3.37 14.06
C LYS A 145 -22.20 2.17 13.85
N GLU A 146 -21.59 1.68 14.92
CA GLU A 146 -20.67 0.53 14.92
C GLU A 146 -21.38 -0.77 14.55
N ASP A 147 -22.59 -1.00 15.09
CA ASP A 147 -23.39 -2.18 14.74
C ASP A 147 -23.79 -2.19 13.27
N TRP A 148 -24.13 -1.02 12.71
CA TRP A 148 -24.38 -0.90 11.27
C TRP A 148 -23.14 -1.18 10.44
N VAL A 149 -21.97 -0.66 10.84
CA VAL A 149 -20.70 -1.01 10.16
C VAL A 149 -20.48 -2.51 10.17
N THR A 150 -20.66 -3.20 11.31
CA THR A 150 -20.54 -4.66 11.40
C THR A 150 -21.51 -5.38 10.45
N LYS A 151 -22.78 -4.97 10.41
CA LYS A 151 -23.75 -5.54 9.46
C LYS A 151 -23.35 -5.37 8.01
N ILE A 152 -22.80 -4.20 7.66
CA ILE A 152 -22.31 -3.90 6.32
C ILE A 152 -21.09 -4.78 6.01
N VAL A 153 -20.16 -4.93 6.95
CA VAL A 153 -19.00 -5.85 6.81
C VAL A 153 -19.48 -7.29 6.56
N ASP A 154 -20.43 -7.77 7.34
CA ASP A 154 -20.97 -9.12 7.18
C ASP A 154 -21.64 -9.29 5.80
N ALA A 155 -22.44 -8.31 5.37
CA ALA A 155 -23.05 -8.32 4.05
C ALA A 155 -22.01 -8.24 2.92
N TYR A 156 -20.89 -7.54 3.13
CA TYR A 156 -19.77 -7.48 2.19
C TYR A 156 -19.13 -8.86 2.01
N HIS A 157 -18.77 -9.53 3.10
CA HIS A 157 -18.16 -10.86 3.05
C HIS A 157 -19.13 -11.94 2.54
N ASN A 158 -20.43 -11.73 2.76
CA ASN A 158 -21.48 -12.61 2.23
C ASN A 158 -21.90 -12.27 0.80
N HIS A 159 -21.34 -11.20 0.20
CA HIS A 159 -21.68 -10.85 -1.17
C HIS A 159 -21.17 -11.93 -2.14
N PRO A 160 -22.01 -12.50 -3.04
CA PRO A 160 -21.63 -13.62 -3.89
C PRO A 160 -20.37 -13.37 -4.71
N PHE A 161 -20.21 -12.15 -5.24
CA PHE A 161 -19.04 -11.79 -6.02
C PHE A 161 -17.76 -11.69 -5.17
N ILE A 162 -17.86 -11.22 -3.93
CA ILE A 162 -16.70 -11.14 -3.03
C ILE A 162 -16.23 -12.55 -2.68
N GLN A 163 -17.17 -13.44 -2.33
CA GLN A 163 -16.87 -14.85 -2.09
C GLN A 163 -16.23 -15.51 -3.32
N LEU A 164 -16.76 -15.25 -4.53
CA LEU A 164 -16.17 -15.75 -5.77
C LEU A 164 -14.75 -15.21 -5.98
N ALA A 165 -14.52 -13.91 -5.76
CA ALA A 165 -13.22 -13.29 -5.92
C ALA A 165 -12.19 -13.86 -4.93
N GLU A 166 -12.60 -14.13 -3.70
CA GLU A 166 -11.76 -14.81 -2.69
C GLU A 166 -11.46 -16.26 -3.09
N GLN A 167 -12.48 -17.03 -3.49
CA GLN A 167 -12.33 -18.40 -3.96
C GLN A 167 -11.43 -18.51 -5.20
N LYS A 168 -11.51 -17.54 -6.11
CA LYS A 168 -10.76 -17.49 -7.37
C LYS A 168 -9.51 -16.63 -7.30
N LYS A 169 -9.11 -16.18 -6.10
CA LYS A 169 -7.98 -15.25 -5.89
C LYS A 169 -6.68 -15.75 -6.53
N THR A 170 -6.40 -17.05 -6.41
CA THR A 170 -5.21 -17.68 -7.01
C THR A 170 -5.22 -17.58 -8.53
N ILE A 171 -6.35 -17.87 -9.17
CA ILE A 171 -6.52 -17.77 -10.63
C ILE A 171 -6.44 -16.31 -11.07
N VAL A 172 -7.18 -15.41 -10.41
CA VAL A 172 -7.18 -13.96 -10.68
C VAL A 172 -5.74 -13.40 -10.63
N ASN A 173 -4.99 -13.69 -9.56
CA ASN A 173 -3.60 -13.27 -9.44
C ASN A 173 -2.70 -13.90 -10.52
N SER A 174 -2.94 -15.17 -10.86
CA SER A 174 -2.16 -15.86 -11.89
C SER A 174 -2.41 -15.26 -13.28
N VAL A 175 -3.64 -14.87 -13.59
CA VAL A 175 -3.98 -14.13 -14.81
C VAL A 175 -3.22 -12.80 -14.86
N GLU A 176 -3.23 -12.02 -13.77
CA GLU A 176 -2.52 -10.73 -13.72
C GLU A 176 -1.00 -10.90 -13.87
N ASN A 177 -0.42 -11.86 -13.16
CA ASN A 177 1.01 -12.15 -13.20
C ASN A 177 1.42 -12.61 -14.61
N MET A 178 0.64 -13.51 -15.20
CA MET A 178 0.91 -14.03 -16.53
C MET A 178 0.76 -12.94 -17.59
N ASN A 179 -0.27 -12.08 -17.49
CA ASN A 179 -0.48 -10.97 -18.43
C ASN A 179 0.73 -10.01 -18.51
N ARG A 180 1.48 -9.88 -17.41
CA ARG A 180 2.69 -9.05 -17.31
C ARG A 180 3.99 -9.82 -17.57
N SER A 181 3.94 -11.13 -17.66
CA SER A 181 5.13 -11.97 -17.77
C SER A 181 5.66 -12.03 -19.20
N SER A 182 6.98 -12.02 -19.33
CA SER A 182 7.70 -12.16 -20.59
C SER A 182 7.54 -13.54 -21.21
N LEU A 183 7.14 -14.56 -20.44
CA LEU A 183 6.88 -15.90 -21.00
C LEU A 183 5.74 -15.91 -22.02
N LEU A 184 4.80 -14.97 -21.95
CA LEU A 184 3.73 -14.86 -22.95
C LEU A 184 4.26 -14.62 -24.37
N SER A 185 5.38 -13.91 -24.53
CA SER A 185 5.92 -13.62 -25.86
C SER A 185 6.58 -14.84 -26.51
N LEU A 186 6.78 -15.92 -25.75
CA LEU A 186 7.31 -17.17 -26.28
C LEU A 186 6.19 -18.05 -26.86
N LEU A 187 4.95 -17.92 -26.37
CA LEU A 187 3.82 -18.73 -26.81
C LEU A 187 3.42 -18.39 -28.25
N SER A 188 3.10 -19.42 -29.02
CA SER A 188 2.63 -19.32 -30.41
C SER A 188 1.24 -19.95 -30.58
N PRO A 189 0.41 -19.47 -31.51
CA PRO A 189 0.63 -18.32 -32.39
C PRO A 189 0.40 -16.97 -31.68
N PRO A 190 1.03 -15.87 -32.12
CA PRO A 190 0.92 -14.56 -31.46
C PRO A 190 -0.51 -14.01 -31.47
N GLU A 191 -1.34 -14.39 -32.44
CA GLU A 191 -2.76 -14.02 -32.52
C GLU A 191 -3.56 -14.60 -31.35
N ASP A 192 -3.31 -15.86 -30.97
CA ASP A 192 -3.97 -16.51 -29.82
C ASP A 192 -3.56 -15.83 -28.51
N VAL A 193 -2.28 -15.42 -28.38
CA VAL A 193 -1.77 -14.66 -27.23
C VAL A 193 -2.43 -13.29 -27.14
N ALA A 194 -2.49 -12.56 -28.26
CA ALA A 194 -3.11 -11.24 -28.33
C ALA A 194 -4.61 -11.31 -28.00
N PHE A 195 -5.31 -12.31 -28.54
CA PHE A 195 -6.70 -12.58 -28.23
C PHE A 195 -6.91 -12.87 -26.73
N TRP A 196 -6.07 -13.72 -26.14
CA TRP A 196 -6.13 -14.00 -24.70
C TRP A 196 -5.93 -12.72 -23.86
N ARG A 197 -4.92 -11.90 -24.17
CA ARG A 197 -4.66 -10.62 -23.47
C ARG A 197 -5.85 -9.66 -23.56
N GLN A 198 -6.43 -9.51 -24.75
CA GLN A 198 -7.61 -8.66 -24.94
C GLN A 198 -8.79 -9.14 -24.06
N ARG A 199 -8.98 -10.46 -23.95
CA ARG A 199 -10.03 -11.00 -23.08
C ARG A 199 -9.73 -10.81 -21.60
N VAL A 200 -8.47 -10.90 -21.18
CA VAL A 200 -8.07 -10.65 -19.80
C VAL A 200 -8.55 -9.30 -19.32
N ASP A 201 -8.38 -8.22 -20.08
CA ASP A 201 -8.82 -6.89 -19.65
C ASP A 201 -10.33 -6.78 -19.42
N ILE A 202 -11.12 -7.42 -20.29
CA ILE A 202 -12.59 -7.45 -20.17
C ILE A 202 -13.02 -8.31 -18.98
N ILE A 203 -12.36 -9.44 -18.77
CA ILE A 203 -12.77 -10.47 -17.81
C ILE A 203 -12.29 -10.14 -16.39
N MET A 204 -11.15 -9.47 -16.27
CA MET A 204 -10.57 -9.06 -14.99
C MET A 204 -11.17 -7.76 -14.45
N ARG A 205 -11.78 -6.92 -15.30
CA ARG A 205 -12.42 -5.66 -14.89
C ARG A 205 -13.36 -5.80 -13.68
N PRO A 206 -14.31 -6.77 -13.65
CA PRO A 206 -15.08 -7.10 -12.45
C PRO A 206 -14.24 -7.23 -11.17
N TYR A 207 -13.18 -8.04 -11.21
CA TYR A 207 -12.33 -8.33 -10.05
C TYR A 207 -11.43 -7.15 -9.66
N ARG A 208 -11.05 -6.29 -10.62
CA ARG A 208 -10.25 -5.07 -10.39
C ARG A 208 -11.08 -3.92 -9.80
N MET A 209 -12.36 -3.84 -10.13
CA MET A 209 -13.25 -2.73 -9.72
C MET A 209 -13.85 -2.91 -8.32
N MET A 210 -13.82 -4.12 -7.76
CA MET A 210 -14.41 -4.35 -6.44
C MET A 210 -13.66 -3.60 -5.35
N PRO A 211 -14.35 -2.77 -4.55
CA PRO A 211 -13.71 -2.09 -3.44
C PRO A 211 -13.36 -3.13 -2.36
N VAL A 212 -12.05 -3.36 -2.17
CA VAL A 212 -11.55 -4.17 -1.06
C VAL A 212 -11.88 -3.48 0.25
N TRP A 213 -12.50 -4.21 1.20
CA TRP A 213 -12.77 -3.69 2.54
C TRP A 213 -11.47 -3.28 3.25
N CYS A 214 -11.44 -2.11 3.87
CA CYS A 214 -10.26 -1.57 4.55
C CYS A 214 -10.54 -1.31 6.05
N HIS A 215 -9.49 -1.23 6.85
CA HIS A 215 -9.58 -1.07 8.31
C HIS A 215 -9.75 0.39 8.78
N HIS A 216 -9.72 1.38 7.88
CA HIS A 216 -9.91 2.79 8.23
C HIS A 216 -11.33 3.08 8.74
N GLU A 217 -11.55 4.26 9.33
CA GLU A 217 -12.86 4.68 9.78
C GLU A 217 -13.86 4.80 8.62
N LYS A 218 -15.13 4.49 8.89
CA LYS A 218 -16.23 4.54 7.92
C LYS A 218 -17.21 5.64 8.26
N ASN A 219 -17.57 6.42 7.26
CA ASN A 219 -18.66 7.38 7.31
C ASN A 219 -19.93 6.71 6.77
N LEU A 220 -21.01 6.80 7.54
CA LEU A 220 -22.30 6.25 7.16
C LEU A 220 -23.25 7.41 6.87
N THR A 221 -23.79 7.44 5.65
CA THR A 221 -24.73 8.45 5.18
C THR A 221 -26.04 7.77 4.79
N PRO A 222 -27.16 8.04 5.48
CA PRO A 222 -28.47 7.53 5.10
C PRO A 222 -28.90 8.01 3.71
N ARG A 223 -29.44 7.10 2.89
CA ARG A 223 -30.04 7.40 1.58
C ARG A 223 -31.49 6.94 1.57
N TYR A 224 -32.39 7.82 2.02
CA TYR A 224 -33.81 7.47 2.19
C TYR A 224 -34.49 7.10 0.85
N ALA A 225 -34.14 7.79 -0.24
CA ALA A 225 -34.75 7.56 -1.55
C ALA A 225 -34.50 6.13 -2.06
N ASP A 226 -33.35 5.55 -1.70
CA ASP A 226 -32.94 4.20 -2.06
C ASP A 226 -33.17 3.19 -0.93
N GLN A 227 -33.73 3.63 0.21
CA GLN A 227 -33.84 2.84 1.44
C GLN A 227 -32.51 2.16 1.84
N ALA A 228 -31.41 2.89 1.69
CA ALA A 228 -30.05 2.37 1.82
C ALA A 228 -29.18 3.20 2.78
N ILE A 229 -28.05 2.64 3.18
CA ILE A 229 -26.95 3.33 3.86
C ILE A 229 -25.75 3.36 2.91
N GLN A 230 -25.25 4.55 2.60
CA GLN A 230 -23.96 4.71 1.94
C GLN A 230 -22.86 4.66 2.99
N CYS A 231 -22.00 3.66 2.90
CA CYS A 231 -20.78 3.54 3.69
C CYS A 231 -19.59 4.02 2.85
N GLU A 232 -18.83 4.98 3.35
CA GLU A 232 -17.69 5.55 2.65
C GLU A 232 -16.44 5.51 3.53
N CYS A 233 -15.31 5.16 2.91
CA CYS A 233 -13.99 5.33 3.50
C CYS A 233 -13.30 6.52 2.82
N VAL A 234 -13.22 7.65 3.52
CA VAL A 234 -12.61 8.90 2.98
C VAL A 234 -11.13 8.69 2.61
N GLU A 235 -10.38 7.93 3.40
CA GLU A 235 -8.96 7.66 3.14
C GLU A 235 -8.71 6.85 1.86
N CYS A 236 -9.64 5.94 1.50
CA CYS A 236 -9.49 5.08 0.34
C CYS A 236 -10.32 5.54 -0.87
N GLY A 237 -11.21 6.52 -0.70
CA GLY A 237 -12.20 6.91 -1.71
C GLY A 237 -13.16 5.77 -2.11
N LYS A 238 -13.37 4.78 -1.22
CA LYS A 238 -14.21 3.61 -1.50
C LYS A 238 -15.61 3.79 -0.92
N VAL A 239 -16.62 3.39 -1.68
CA VAL A 239 -18.03 3.52 -1.35
C VAL A 239 -18.73 2.16 -1.46
N TRP A 240 -19.60 1.85 -0.49
CA TRP A 240 -20.46 0.68 -0.44
C TRP A 240 -21.89 1.13 -0.20
N ILE A 241 -22.86 0.61 -0.96
CA ILE A 241 -24.28 0.91 -0.76
C ILE A 241 -24.93 -0.31 -0.14
N TYR A 242 -25.47 -0.16 1.07
CA TYR A 242 -26.13 -1.24 1.80
C TYR A 242 -27.65 -1.01 1.80
N ASP A 243 -28.40 -1.92 1.22
CA ASP A 243 -29.86 -1.90 1.22
C ASP A 243 -30.39 -2.40 2.58
N VAL A 244 -31.16 -1.54 3.26
CA VAL A 244 -31.59 -1.80 4.65
C VAL A 244 -32.63 -2.91 4.72
N GLY A 245 -33.49 -3.05 3.71
CA GLY A 245 -34.59 -4.01 3.70
C GLY A 245 -34.14 -5.43 3.37
N SER A 246 -33.27 -5.57 2.37
CA SER A 246 -32.76 -6.85 1.89
C SER A 246 -31.49 -7.31 2.60
N GLY A 247 -30.78 -6.39 3.27
CA GLY A 247 -29.52 -6.68 3.95
C GLY A 247 -28.36 -6.98 3.00
N LYS A 248 -28.42 -6.48 1.77
CA LYS A 248 -27.42 -6.74 0.72
C LYS A 248 -26.62 -5.47 0.42
N ILE A 249 -25.36 -5.68 0.07
CA ILE A 249 -24.55 -4.63 -0.54
C ILE A 249 -24.70 -4.69 -2.05
N THR A 250 -24.79 -3.51 -2.66
CA THR A 250 -24.68 -3.29 -4.09
C THR A 250 -23.43 -2.48 -4.39
N PHE A 251 -22.80 -2.80 -5.51
CA PHE A 251 -21.67 -2.04 -6.03
C PHE A 251 -22.07 -1.34 -7.31
N GLU A 252 -21.50 -0.16 -7.55
CA GLU A 252 -21.75 0.56 -8.79
C GLU A 252 -21.22 -0.26 -9.98
N GLY A 253 -22.12 -0.60 -10.90
CA GLY A 253 -21.78 -1.40 -12.08
C GLY A 253 -21.61 -2.89 -11.80
N ASP A 254 -22.35 -3.45 -10.82
CA ASP A 254 -22.31 -4.86 -10.45
C ASP A 254 -22.28 -5.78 -11.70
N PRO A 255 -21.16 -6.48 -11.94
CA PRO A 255 -21.02 -7.31 -13.11
C PRO A 255 -21.93 -8.53 -12.97
N PRO A 256 -22.60 -8.97 -14.05
CA PRO A 256 -23.49 -10.12 -13.99
C PRO A 256 -22.74 -11.35 -13.48
N PHE A 257 -23.10 -11.81 -12.27
CA PHE A 257 -22.36 -12.82 -11.51
C PHE A 257 -22.09 -14.09 -12.32
N GLU A 258 -23.11 -14.63 -12.99
CA GLU A 258 -22.97 -15.82 -13.84
C GLU A 258 -21.95 -15.64 -14.96
N GLN A 259 -21.89 -14.44 -15.55
CA GLN A 259 -20.93 -14.16 -16.61
C GLN A 259 -19.52 -14.08 -16.04
N ALA A 260 -19.34 -13.47 -14.87
CA ALA A 260 -18.03 -13.40 -14.21
C ALA A 260 -17.48 -14.79 -13.85
N VAL A 261 -18.33 -15.68 -13.34
CA VAL A 261 -18.00 -17.09 -13.08
C VAL A 261 -17.58 -17.78 -14.38
N LYS A 262 -18.39 -17.71 -15.45
CA LYS A 262 -18.08 -18.37 -16.73
C LYS A 262 -16.80 -17.81 -17.35
N ARG A 263 -16.61 -16.50 -17.30
CA ARG A 263 -15.48 -15.80 -17.91
C ARG A 263 -14.15 -16.16 -17.27
N ILE A 264 -14.05 -16.21 -15.93
CA ILE A 264 -12.78 -16.55 -15.27
C ILE A 264 -12.33 -17.98 -15.60
N HIS A 265 -13.26 -18.95 -15.60
CA HIS A 265 -12.97 -20.32 -16.01
C HIS A 265 -12.58 -20.40 -17.49
N THR A 266 -13.22 -19.60 -18.35
CA THR A 266 -12.91 -19.58 -19.79
C THR A 266 -11.49 -19.06 -20.04
N VAL A 267 -11.06 -18.00 -19.35
CA VAL A 267 -9.70 -17.44 -19.51
C VAL A 267 -8.63 -18.42 -19.06
N GLU A 268 -8.85 -19.10 -17.94
CA GLU A 268 -7.95 -20.16 -17.48
C GLU A 268 -7.88 -21.30 -18.50
N ARG A 269 -9.03 -21.78 -18.96
CA ARG A 269 -9.08 -22.87 -19.95
C ARG A 269 -8.36 -22.49 -21.25
N GLN A 270 -8.62 -21.30 -21.77
CA GLN A 270 -7.98 -20.80 -22.99
C GLN A 270 -6.46 -20.67 -22.84
N PHE A 271 -5.98 -20.22 -21.67
CA PHE A 271 -4.55 -20.20 -21.42
C PHE A 271 -3.97 -21.62 -21.41
N ASN A 272 -4.63 -22.56 -20.74
CA ASN A 272 -4.16 -23.94 -20.66
C ASN A 272 -4.14 -24.62 -22.04
N GLU A 273 -5.18 -24.43 -22.86
CA GLU A 273 -5.22 -24.88 -24.25
C GLU A 273 -4.07 -24.29 -25.08
N LEU A 274 -3.76 -23.00 -24.91
CA LEU A 274 -2.63 -22.36 -25.56
C LEU A 274 -1.29 -22.95 -25.09
N ALA A 275 -1.13 -23.16 -23.79
CA ALA A 275 0.07 -23.76 -23.21
C ALA A 275 0.29 -25.20 -23.70
N GLU A 276 -0.77 -26.00 -23.82
CA GLU A 276 -0.72 -27.38 -24.33
C GLU A 276 -0.22 -27.46 -25.77
N LYS A 277 -0.64 -26.52 -26.63
CA LYS A 277 -0.12 -26.41 -28.01
C LYS A 277 1.37 -26.06 -28.06
N ASN A 278 1.92 -25.52 -26.97
CA ASN A 278 3.31 -25.05 -26.86
C ASN A 278 4.18 -26.00 -26.01
N GLY A 279 4.05 -27.31 -26.24
CA GLY A 279 4.70 -28.36 -25.44
C GLY A 279 6.22 -28.20 -25.27
N GLU A 280 6.95 -27.72 -26.28
CA GLU A 280 8.40 -27.48 -26.16
C GLU A 280 8.75 -26.42 -25.10
N ILE A 281 7.91 -25.40 -24.96
CA ILE A 281 8.10 -24.35 -23.96
C ILE A 281 7.88 -24.94 -22.57
N ILE A 282 6.84 -25.76 -22.42
CA ILE A 282 6.55 -26.48 -21.18
C ILE A 282 7.72 -27.40 -20.78
N LEU A 283 8.25 -28.17 -21.72
CA LEU A 283 9.43 -29.01 -21.47
C LEU A 283 10.66 -28.19 -21.05
N THR A 284 10.87 -27.02 -21.65
CA THR A 284 11.98 -26.12 -21.29
C THR A 284 11.81 -25.53 -19.88
N LEU A 285 10.57 -25.19 -19.48
CA LEU A 285 10.27 -24.77 -18.10
C LEU A 285 10.49 -25.91 -17.08
N PHE A 286 10.17 -27.15 -17.45
CA PHE A 286 10.52 -28.32 -16.64
C PHE A 286 12.03 -28.49 -16.50
N LYS A 287 12.79 -28.38 -17.60
CA LYS A 287 14.25 -28.40 -17.57
C LYS A 287 14.81 -27.32 -16.64
N LEU A 288 14.33 -26.08 -16.77
CA LEU A 288 14.75 -24.96 -15.92
C LEU A 288 14.47 -25.25 -14.43
N SER A 289 13.29 -25.80 -14.12
CA SER A 289 12.92 -26.18 -12.75
C SER A 289 13.83 -27.27 -12.18
N HIS A 290 14.32 -28.18 -13.02
CA HIS A 290 15.29 -29.21 -12.63
C HIS A 290 16.67 -28.60 -12.39
N ILE A 291 17.18 -27.79 -13.33
CA ILE A 291 18.48 -27.12 -13.23
C ILE A 291 18.55 -26.26 -11.96
N LYS A 292 17.48 -25.53 -11.64
CA LYS A 292 17.42 -24.66 -10.46
C LYS A 292 17.55 -25.42 -9.12
N LYS A 293 17.25 -26.72 -9.10
CA LYS A 293 17.42 -27.60 -7.93
C LYS A 293 18.85 -28.13 -7.78
N LEU A 294 19.71 -27.96 -8.79
CA LEU A 294 21.09 -28.40 -8.72
C LEU A 294 21.88 -27.54 -7.71
N PRO A 295 22.66 -28.15 -6.81
CA PRO A 295 23.47 -27.42 -5.83
C PRO A 295 24.57 -26.57 -6.50
N LEU A 296 24.91 -26.90 -7.75
CA LEU A 296 25.94 -26.26 -8.56
C LEU A 296 25.72 -24.75 -8.70
N ILE A 297 24.48 -24.28 -8.82
CA ILE A 297 24.20 -22.84 -8.99
C ILE A 297 24.64 -22.06 -7.74
N ASN A 298 24.31 -22.58 -6.55
CA ASN A 298 24.70 -21.94 -5.29
C ASN A 298 26.21 -21.99 -5.08
N GLN A 299 26.84 -23.10 -5.48
CA GLN A 299 28.29 -23.23 -5.45
C GLN A 299 28.98 -22.21 -6.37
N SER A 300 28.52 -22.08 -7.61
CA SER A 300 29.03 -21.09 -8.55
C SER A 300 28.90 -19.67 -7.99
N MET A 301 27.76 -19.31 -7.41
CA MET A 301 27.56 -17.99 -6.81
C MET A 301 28.49 -17.73 -5.62
N SER A 302 28.75 -18.75 -4.79
CA SER A 302 29.73 -18.63 -3.71
C SER A 302 31.13 -18.35 -4.26
N LEU A 303 31.55 -19.08 -5.30
CA LEU A 303 32.85 -18.87 -5.95
C LEU A 303 32.94 -17.51 -6.65
N LEU A 304 31.87 -17.06 -7.31
CA LEU A 304 31.79 -15.71 -7.89
C LEU A 304 31.96 -14.63 -6.83
N SER A 305 31.28 -14.77 -5.69
CA SER A 305 31.42 -13.83 -4.59
C SER A 305 32.85 -13.83 -4.01
N GLN A 306 33.48 -15.01 -3.93
CA GLN A 306 34.85 -15.15 -3.47
C GLN A 306 35.82 -14.47 -4.44
N ARG A 307 35.73 -14.76 -5.74
CA ARG A 307 36.55 -14.14 -6.78
C ARG A 307 36.37 -12.62 -6.82
N ASN A 308 35.14 -12.13 -6.77
CA ASN A 308 34.86 -10.68 -6.79
C ASN A 308 35.36 -9.97 -5.53
N SER A 309 35.59 -10.71 -4.44
CA SER A 309 36.19 -10.16 -3.22
C SER A 309 37.72 -10.09 -3.25
N LEU A 310 38.37 -10.68 -4.25
CA LEU A 310 39.81 -10.57 -4.43
C LEU A 310 40.19 -9.13 -4.84
N PRO A 311 41.30 -8.57 -4.33
CA PRO A 311 41.79 -7.25 -4.71
C PRO A 311 42.16 -7.23 -6.22
N THR A 312 41.60 -6.29 -6.97
CA THR A 312 41.64 -6.27 -8.44
C THR A 312 43.02 -5.91 -9.01
N GLN A 313 43.55 -6.73 -9.93
CA GLN A 313 44.04 -6.40 -11.30
C GLN A 313 44.82 -7.58 -11.94
N GLN A 314 44.25 -8.79 -11.98
CA GLN A 314 44.70 -9.76 -12.97
C GLN A 314 43.70 -9.79 -14.14
N HIS A 315 44.19 -9.49 -15.33
CA HIS A 315 43.55 -9.93 -16.56
C HIS A 315 43.70 -11.45 -16.61
N TYR A 316 42.72 -12.17 -16.07
CA TYR A 316 42.65 -13.62 -16.26
C TYR A 316 42.71 -13.90 -17.77
N SER A 317 43.54 -14.86 -18.18
CA SER A 317 43.73 -15.21 -19.60
C SER A 317 42.44 -15.71 -20.25
N GLU A 318 41.53 -16.27 -19.45
CA GLU A 318 40.19 -16.69 -19.88
C GLU A 318 39.13 -15.90 -19.12
N GLN A 319 38.28 -15.16 -19.86
CA GLN A 319 37.06 -14.61 -19.32
C GLN A 319 36.02 -15.72 -19.20
N VAL A 320 35.46 -15.91 -18.01
CA VAL A 320 34.37 -16.86 -17.78
C VAL A 320 33.05 -16.19 -18.15
N ASP A 321 32.23 -16.84 -18.98
CA ASP A 321 30.84 -16.42 -19.19
C ASP A 321 30.00 -16.80 -17.96
N GLU A 322 29.73 -15.80 -17.12
CA GLU A 322 28.94 -15.96 -15.89
C GLU A 322 27.45 -15.77 -16.11
N THR A 323 27.05 -15.37 -17.32
CA THR A 323 25.70 -14.89 -17.64
C THR A 323 24.66 -15.95 -17.29
N LEU A 324 24.88 -17.20 -17.68
CA LEU A 324 23.95 -18.30 -17.41
C LEU A 324 23.77 -18.53 -15.91
N VAL A 325 24.85 -18.54 -15.12
CA VAL A 325 24.79 -18.76 -13.66
C VAL A 325 24.04 -17.63 -12.98
N LEU A 326 24.32 -16.37 -13.36
CA LEU A 326 23.67 -15.20 -12.79
C LEU A 326 22.17 -15.18 -13.12
N GLU A 327 21.81 -15.40 -14.38
CA GLU A 327 20.40 -15.42 -14.80
C GLU A 327 19.64 -16.59 -14.16
N LEU A 328 20.26 -17.78 -14.06
CA LEU A 328 19.69 -18.92 -13.34
C LEU A 328 19.53 -18.61 -11.84
N PHE A 329 20.52 -17.98 -11.20
CA PHE A 329 20.45 -17.64 -9.78
C PHE A 329 19.33 -16.64 -9.46
N HIS A 330 19.16 -15.60 -10.29
CA HIS A 330 18.12 -14.59 -10.10
C HIS A 330 16.73 -15.03 -10.57
N SER A 331 16.63 -16.12 -11.33
CA SER A 331 15.32 -16.68 -11.70
C SER A 331 14.55 -17.24 -10.51
N LYS A 332 13.22 -17.04 -10.52
CA LYS A 332 12.27 -17.72 -9.63
C LYS A 332 11.56 -18.82 -10.42
N VAL A 333 11.56 -20.02 -9.88
CA VAL A 333 10.85 -21.18 -10.43
C VAL A 333 9.93 -21.77 -9.36
N PRO A 334 8.78 -22.31 -9.74
CA PRO A 334 7.90 -23.03 -8.81
C PRO A 334 8.55 -24.33 -8.31
N ALA A 335 8.22 -24.72 -7.07
CA ALA A 335 8.78 -25.92 -6.45
C ALA A 335 8.29 -27.23 -7.11
N SER A 336 7.03 -27.24 -7.53
CA SER A 336 6.34 -28.38 -8.15
C SER A 336 5.45 -27.94 -9.31
N PRO A 337 5.21 -28.82 -10.29
CA PRO A 337 4.22 -28.59 -11.33
C PRO A 337 2.80 -28.49 -10.75
N HIS A 338 1.92 -27.84 -11.50
CA HIS A 338 0.50 -27.73 -11.20
C HIS A 338 -0.33 -28.15 -12.42
N PRO A 339 -1.48 -28.85 -12.27
CA PRO A 339 -2.29 -29.31 -13.41
C PRO A 339 -2.76 -28.19 -14.35
N SER A 340 -3.08 -27.01 -13.79
CA SER A 340 -3.34 -25.79 -14.56
C SER A 340 -2.04 -25.10 -14.93
N TYR A 341 -1.71 -25.05 -16.23
CA TYR A 341 -0.53 -24.37 -16.75
C TYR A 341 -0.52 -22.88 -16.42
N LEU A 342 -1.68 -22.21 -16.38
CA LEU A 342 -1.78 -20.81 -15.94
C LEU A 342 -1.23 -20.63 -14.52
N LEU A 343 -1.70 -21.47 -13.59
CA LEU A 343 -1.30 -21.41 -12.19
C LEU A 343 0.18 -21.77 -12.00
N TRP A 344 0.71 -22.65 -12.85
CA TRP A 344 2.12 -23.05 -12.81
C TRP A 344 3.05 -21.99 -13.43
N MET A 345 2.79 -21.59 -14.67
CA MET A 345 3.62 -20.67 -15.45
C MET A 345 3.66 -19.27 -14.85
N SER A 346 2.57 -18.81 -14.23
CA SER A 346 2.52 -17.49 -13.57
C SER A 346 3.46 -17.33 -12.38
N GLN A 347 4.04 -18.42 -11.87
CA GLN A 347 5.01 -18.40 -10.76
C GLN A 347 6.46 -18.23 -11.24
N PHE A 348 6.72 -18.41 -12.53
CA PHE A 348 8.05 -18.19 -13.09
C PHE A 348 8.34 -16.69 -13.20
N SER A 349 9.53 -16.29 -12.76
CA SER A 349 10.07 -14.96 -12.98
C SER A 349 11.48 -15.09 -13.51
N LEU A 350 11.67 -14.71 -14.77
CA LEU A 350 12.96 -14.78 -15.46
C LEU A 350 13.52 -13.35 -15.63
N PRO A 351 14.77 -13.08 -15.27
CA PRO A 351 15.41 -11.80 -15.53
C PRO A 351 15.50 -11.48 -17.04
N SER A 352 15.63 -12.53 -17.85
CA SER A 352 15.88 -12.47 -19.29
C SER A 352 15.29 -13.69 -19.99
N LEU A 353 14.88 -13.54 -21.24
CA LEU A 353 14.45 -14.65 -22.09
C LEU A 353 15.65 -15.40 -22.73
N ASN A 354 16.87 -14.88 -22.60
CA ASN A 354 18.08 -15.49 -23.17
C ASN A 354 18.35 -16.89 -22.58
N VAL A 355 18.24 -17.04 -21.25
CA VAL A 355 18.29 -18.37 -20.60
C VAL A 355 17.34 -19.34 -21.28
N PHE A 356 16.12 -18.89 -21.56
CA PHE A 356 15.10 -19.75 -22.12
C PHE A 356 15.47 -20.23 -23.53
N GLY A 357 15.95 -19.32 -24.39
CA GLY A 357 16.46 -19.66 -25.72
C GLY A 357 17.60 -20.68 -25.63
N ARG A 358 18.59 -20.42 -24.76
CA ARG A 358 19.73 -21.32 -24.54
C ARG A 358 19.30 -22.72 -24.10
N LEU A 359 18.40 -22.82 -23.12
CA LEU A 359 17.89 -24.09 -22.57
C LEU A 359 17.02 -24.89 -23.55
N ARG A 360 16.43 -24.23 -24.55
CA ARG A 360 15.67 -24.92 -25.60
C ARG A 360 16.59 -25.74 -26.49
N GLU A 361 17.76 -25.19 -26.82
CA GLU A 361 18.73 -25.77 -27.75
C GLU A 361 19.72 -26.74 -27.08
N THR A 362 19.85 -26.70 -25.75
CA THR A 362 20.78 -27.56 -25.00
C THR A 362 20.09 -28.67 -24.21
N SER A 363 20.81 -29.78 -24.02
CA SER A 363 20.41 -30.85 -23.11
C SER A 363 20.73 -30.50 -21.65
N LEU A 364 20.06 -31.15 -20.70
CA LEU A 364 20.33 -30.96 -19.27
C LEU A 364 21.80 -31.25 -18.93
N ASP A 365 22.37 -32.33 -19.48
CA ASP A 365 23.76 -32.72 -19.24
C ASP A 365 24.75 -31.68 -19.77
N GLN A 366 24.44 -31.02 -20.89
CA GLN A 366 25.28 -29.96 -21.45
C GLN A 366 25.28 -28.72 -20.56
N VAL A 367 24.10 -28.32 -20.07
CA VAL A 367 23.97 -27.20 -19.14
C VAL A 367 24.71 -27.47 -17.84
N GLU A 368 24.58 -28.69 -17.31
CA GLU A 368 25.29 -29.09 -16.10
C GLU A 368 26.82 -29.05 -16.31
N LYS A 369 27.32 -29.58 -17.43
CA LYS A 369 28.74 -29.50 -17.80
C LYS A 369 29.23 -28.07 -17.95
N GLU A 370 28.42 -27.18 -18.51
CA GLU A 370 28.77 -25.76 -18.63
C GLU A 370 28.89 -25.09 -17.26
N ILE A 371 27.94 -25.34 -16.35
CA ILE A 371 28.00 -24.83 -14.97
C ILE A 371 29.23 -25.41 -14.24
N GLN A 372 29.52 -26.70 -14.42
CA GLN A 372 30.70 -27.33 -13.83
C GLN A 372 32.01 -26.76 -14.40
N GLN A 373 32.07 -26.49 -15.70
CA GLN A 373 33.22 -25.84 -16.32
C GLN A 373 33.40 -24.42 -15.78
N THR A 374 32.30 -23.67 -15.61
CA THR A 374 32.30 -22.35 -14.96
C THR A 374 32.87 -22.44 -13.54
N ILE A 375 32.41 -23.42 -12.74
CA ILE A 375 32.93 -23.68 -11.39
C ILE A 375 34.43 -23.98 -11.44
N LYS A 376 34.87 -24.82 -12.38
CA LYS A 376 36.27 -25.20 -12.52
C LYS A 376 37.13 -23.98 -12.85
N THR A 377 36.78 -23.21 -13.87
CA THR A 377 37.54 -22.01 -14.24
C THR A 377 37.53 -20.98 -13.12
N LEU A 378 36.43 -20.80 -12.38
CA LEU A 378 36.40 -19.92 -11.21
C LEU A 378 37.33 -20.40 -10.09
N LYS A 379 37.39 -21.71 -9.82
CA LYS A 379 38.34 -22.27 -8.86
C LYS A 379 39.77 -22.06 -9.33
N ASP A 380 40.08 -22.36 -10.59
CA ASP A 380 41.41 -22.18 -11.15
C ASP A 380 41.84 -20.71 -11.07
N GLN A 381 40.94 -19.76 -11.37
CA GLN A 381 41.19 -18.32 -11.20
C GLN A 381 41.46 -17.93 -9.75
N ILE A 382 40.73 -18.50 -8.79
CA ILE A 382 40.92 -18.23 -7.35
C ILE A 382 42.23 -18.87 -6.85
N GLU A 383 42.58 -20.07 -7.31
CA GLU A 383 43.79 -20.79 -6.91
C GLU A 383 45.06 -20.19 -7.52
N GLN A 384 45.01 -19.75 -8.77
CA GLN A 384 46.10 -19.07 -9.46
C GLN A 384 46.30 -17.63 -8.99
N PHE A 385 45.35 -17.10 -8.21
CA PHE A 385 45.42 -15.75 -7.68
C PHE A 385 46.56 -15.62 -6.67
N HIS A 386 47.69 -15.12 -7.15
CA HIS A 386 48.84 -14.77 -6.33
C HIS A 386 49.13 -13.28 -6.44
N ILE A 387 49.23 -12.60 -5.30
CA ILE A 387 49.72 -11.23 -5.22
C ILE A 387 50.97 -11.21 -4.35
N GLU A 388 52.04 -10.63 -4.87
CA GLU A 388 53.25 -10.38 -4.08
C GLU A 388 53.16 -9.05 -3.34
N LYS A 389 53.70 -8.98 -2.11
CA LYS A 389 53.69 -7.74 -1.29
C LYS A 389 54.34 -6.55 -2.03
N LYS A 390 55.30 -6.81 -2.91
CA LYS A 390 56.04 -5.78 -3.67
C LYS A 390 55.36 -5.37 -4.98
N GLU A 391 54.31 -6.06 -5.38
CA GLU A 391 53.58 -5.77 -6.60
C GLU A 391 52.88 -4.40 -6.49
N ILE A 392 52.91 -3.64 -7.58
CA ILE A 392 52.33 -2.29 -7.65
C ILE A 392 50.82 -2.44 -7.84
N SER A 393 50.04 -1.88 -6.93
CA SER A 393 48.58 -1.89 -7.02
C SER A 393 48.04 -0.73 -7.86
N PHE A 394 48.51 0.49 -7.62
CA PHE A 394 48.14 1.67 -8.42
C PHE A 394 49.19 2.76 -8.29
N THR A 395 49.10 3.81 -9.10
CA THR A 395 50.00 4.97 -9.05
C THR A 395 49.27 6.24 -8.61
N ILE A 396 49.94 7.09 -7.81
CA ILE A 396 49.48 8.44 -7.45
C ILE A 396 50.58 9.44 -7.73
N ASN A 397 50.28 10.44 -8.58
CA ASN A 397 51.26 11.41 -9.07
C ASN A 397 52.58 10.74 -9.51
N HIS A 398 52.49 9.68 -10.33
CA HIS A 398 53.62 8.89 -10.83
C HIS A 398 54.38 8.07 -9.77
N LEU A 399 53.97 8.08 -8.51
CA LEU A 399 54.54 7.23 -7.47
C LEU A 399 53.77 5.91 -7.40
N PRO A 400 54.42 4.75 -7.61
CA PRO A 400 53.78 3.45 -7.48
C PRO A 400 53.49 3.12 -6.02
N VAL A 401 52.26 2.73 -5.73
CA VAL A 401 51.80 2.27 -4.42
C VAL A 401 51.70 0.75 -4.47
N THR A 402 52.50 0.08 -3.65
CA THR A 402 52.58 -1.38 -3.53
C THR A 402 51.54 -1.94 -2.56
N TYR A 403 51.24 -3.24 -2.69
CA TYR A 403 50.38 -3.93 -1.73
C TYR A 403 50.93 -3.90 -0.29
N GLN A 404 52.25 -3.93 -0.10
CA GLN A 404 52.87 -3.76 1.21
C GLN A 404 52.49 -2.43 1.87
N GLU A 405 52.52 -1.35 1.10
CA GLU A 405 52.17 -0.02 1.61
C GLU A 405 50.67 0.09 1.88
N ILE A 406 49.83 -0.51 1.04
CA ILE A 406 48.38 -0.64 1.28
C ILE A 406 48.10 -1.41 2.58
N LEU A 407 48.78 -2.52 2.83
CA LEU A 407 48.66 -3.29 4.08
C LEU A 407 49.09 -2.44 5.28
N GLY A 408 50.14 -1.63 5.13
CA GLY A 408 50.57 -0.67 6.15
C GLY A 408 49.44 0.32 6.49
N ILE A 409 48.80 0.89 5.47
CA ILE A 409 47.67 1.81 5.61
C ILE A 409 46.47 1.13 6.27
N LEU A 410 46.08 -0.06 5.82
CA LEU A 410 44.92 -0.78 6.37
C LEU A 410 45.12 -1.17 7.84
N ASN A 411 46.29 -1.70 8.22
CA ASN A 411 46.63 -1.96 9.62
C ASN A 411 46.67 -0.66 10.46
N GLY A 412 47.15 0.44 9.88
CA GLY A 412 47.10 1.74 10.53
C GLY A 412 45.69 2.27 10.75
N ILE A 413 44.80 2.11 9.78
CA ILE A 413 43.38 2.53 9.91
C ILE A 413 42.66 1.66 10.94
N GLN A 414 42.96 0.35 11.05
CA GLN A 414 42.42 -0.50 12.12
C GLN A 414 42.79 0.04 13.52
N SER A 415 44.06 0.41 13.71
CA SER A 415 44.57 0.92 14.98
C SER A 415 44.18 2.38 15.27
N LEU A 416 43.81 3.16 14.26
CA LEU A 416 43.45 4.57 14.36
C LEU A 416 41.96 4.83 14.07
N THR A 417 41.10 3.86 14.39
CA THR A 417 39.65 3.96 14.20
C THR A 417 39.10 5.26 14.81
N ASN A 418 38.26 5.98 14.06
CA ASN A 418 37.63 7.27 14.41
C ASN A 418 38.49 8.55 14.34
N HIS A 419 39.70 8.52 13.77
CA HIS A 419 40.47 9.75 13.54
C HIS A 419 40.01 10.50 12.27
N PRO A 420 39.91 11.84 12.30
CA PRO A 420 39.62 12.67 11.14
C PRO A 420 40.54 12.42 9.95
N ILE A 421 39.99 12.52 8.74
CA ILE A 421 40.73 12.33 7.49
C ILE A 421 41.98 13.23 7.43
N HIS A 422 41.86 14.48 7.89
CA HIS A 422 43.00 15.41 7.91
C HIS A 422 44.13 15.00 8.88
N VAL A 423 43.82 14.20 9.90
CA VAL A 423 44.83 13.60 10.80
C VAL A 423 45.50 12.44 10.08
N LEU A 424 44.73 11.57 9.41
CA LEU A 424 45.26 10.44 8.64
C LEU A 424 46.17 10.91 7.48
N THR A 425 45.81 11.96 6.75
CA THR A 425 46.65 12.51 5.67
C THR A 425 47.94 13.14 6.20
N LYS A 426 47.90 13.76 7.39
CA LYS A 426 49.08 14.28 8.09
C LYS A 426 50.00 13.17 8.57
N LEU A 427 49.45 12.10 9.13
CA LEU A 427 50.25 10.94 9.53
C LEU A 427 50.92 10.29 8.33
N LEU A 428 50.19 10.01 7.25
CA LEU A 428 50.74 9.39 6.04
C LEU A 428 51.88 10.21 5.41
N SER A 429 51.75 11.55 5.39
CA SER A 429 52.80 12.45 4.87
C SER A 429 53.93 12.73 5.89
N GLY A 430 53.85 12.22 7.11
CA GLY A 430 54.86 12.47 8.17
C GLY A 430 54.78 13.87 8.79
N GLY A 431 53.68 14.59 8.58
CA GLY A 431 53.44 15.91 9.16
C GLY A 431 53.22 15.82 10.68
N THR A 432 54.03 16.54 11.45
CA THR A 432 53.90 16.58 12.92
C THR A 432 53.14 17.82 13.39
N SER A 433 52.30 17.65 14.40
CA SER A 433 51.64 18.76 15.12
C SER A 433 51.74 18.52 16.63
N SER A 434 51.45 19.56 17.43
CA SER A 434 51.38 19.40 18.89
C SER A 434 50.30 18.39 19.32
N SER A 435 49.20 18.29 18.57
CA SER A 435 48.14 17.30 18.80
C SER A 435 48.59 15.87 18.50
N ILE A 436 49.28 15.67 17.37
CA ILE A 436 49.79 14.35 16.94
C ILE A 436 50.79 13.80 17.96
N ARG A 437 51.73 14.64 18.42
CA ARG A 437 52.73 14.27 19.44
C ARG A 437 52.12 14.00 20.82
N LYS A 438 51.13 14.81 21.24
CA LYS A 438 50.42 14.60 22.52
C LYS A 438 49.63 13.31 22.56
N GLN A 439 49.16 12.84 21.40
CA GLN A 439 48.41 11.59 21.24
C GLN A 439 49.30 10.41 20.84
N SER A 440 50.63 10.60 20.79
CA SER A 440 51.62 9.60 20.37
C SER A 440 51.33 8.97 19.00
N LEU A 441 50.62 9.69 18.13
CA LEU A 441 50.24 9.21 16.80
C LEU A 441 51.43 9.18 15.82
N ASP A 442 52.48 9.94 16.13
CA ASP A 442 53.78 9.90 15.44
C ASP A 442 54.53 8.57 15.65
N GLN A 443 54.11 7.75 16.60
CA GLN A 443 54.64 6.39 16.81
C GLN A 443 53.86 5.32 16.02
N SER A 444 52.80 5.71 15.29
CA SER A 444 51.99 4.76 14.52
C SER A 444 52.75 4.20 13.32
N SER A 445 52.40 2.98 12.90
CA SER A 445 53.04 2.29 11.77
C SER A 445 52.82 2.97 10.41
N ILE A 446 51.91 3.94 10.33
CA ILE A 446 51.63 4.71 9.11
C ILE A 446 52.28 6.08 9.10
N PHE A 447 52.93 6.49 10.20
CA PHE A 447 53.57 7.79 10.28
C PHE A 447 54.73 7.87 9.28
N GLY A 448 54.66 8.82 8.35
CA GLY A 448 55.67 9.03 7.32
C GLY A 448 55.73 7.94 6.24
N LEU A 449 54.75 7.04 6.16
CA LEU A 449 54.72 5.96 5.16
C LEU A 449 54.81 6.48 3.72
N PHE A 450 54.32 7.70 3.48
CA PHE A 450 54.43 8.43 2.22
C PHE A 450 54.98 9.83 2.45
N SER A 451 56.12 9.96 3.13
CA SER A 451 56.76 11.26 3.43
C SER A 451 57.12 12.08 2.18
N THR A 452 57.21 11.43 1.02
CA THR A 452 57.44 12.07 -0.29
C THR A 452 56.17 12.65 -0.92
N LEU A 453 54.99 12.28 -0.43
CA LEU A 453 53.70 12.76 -0.92
C LEU A 453 53.22 13.97 -0.12
N THR A 454 52.55 14.90 -0.80
CA THR A 454 51.87 16.01 -0.12
C THR A 454 50.61 15.52 0.60
N GLU A 455 50.12 16.26 1.61
CA GLU A 455 48.84 15.93 2.27
C GLU A 455 47.68 15.79 1.27
N ARG A 456 47.69 16.58 0.18
CA ARG A 456 46.70 16.50 -0.90
C ARG A 456 46.77 15.19 -1.66
N ASP A 457 47.96 14.62 -1.84
CA ASP A 457 48.15 13.36 -2.55
C ASP A 457 47.83 12.16 -1.64
N CYS A 458 48.16 12.24 -0.35
CA CYS A 458 47.66 11.28 0.64
C CYS A 458 46.13 11.29 0.73
N PHE A 459 45.48 12.45 0.57
CA PHE A 459 44.01 12.50 0.48
C PHE A 459 43.48 11.78 -0.77
N LYS A 460 44.09 12.00 -1.95
CA LYS A 460 43.75 11.26 -3.18
C LYS A 460 43.95 9.75 -3.00
N LEU A 461 45.00 9.35 -2.25
CA LEU A 461 45.26 7.96 -1.91
C LEU A 461 44.11 7.34 -1.14
N LEU A 462 43.71 7.96 -0.02
CA LEU A 462 42.57 7.49 0.76
C LEU A 462 41.29 7.45 -0.08
N LYS A 463 41.07 8.45 -0.93
CA LYS A 463 39.94 8.47 -1.88
C LYS A 463 39.97 7.31 -2.88
N LYS A 464 41.15 6.93 -3.39
CA LYS A 464 41.33 5.78 -4.28
C LYS A 464 41.03 4.47 -3.57
N LEU A 465 41.50 4.30 -2.33
CA LEU A 465 41.20 3.13 -1.49
C LEU A 465 39.70 3.03 -1.18
N GLU A 466 39.02 4.17 -0.96
CA GLU A 466 37.57 4.24 -0.78
C GLU A 466 36.82 3.81 -2.06
N GLN A 467 37.27 4.28 -3.23
CA GLN A 467 36.72 3.87 -4.53
C GLN A 467 36.92 2.38 -4.84
N MET A 468 38.03 1.80 -4.39
CA MET A 468 38.31 0.36 -4.52
C MET A 468 37.59 -0.49 -3.45
N GLU A 469 36.82 0.17 -2.59
CA GLU A 469 36.06 -0.41 -1.49
C GLU A 469 36.93 -1.14 -0.45
N TRP A 470 38.20 -0.77 -0.28
CA TRP A 470 39.06 -1.35 0.78
C TRP A 470 38.89 -0.63 2.12
N ILE A 471 38.45 0.62 2.08
CA ILE A 471 38.06 1.41 3.26
C ILE A 471 36.69 2.04 3.03
N ILE A 472 35.93 2.25 4.09
CA ILE A 472 34.61 2.90 4.06
C ILE A 472 34.69 4.15 4.91
N LYS A 473 34.16 5.26 4.38
CA LYS A 473 34.04 6.52 5.12
C LYS A 473 33.01 6.38 6.25
N ASP A 474 33.44 6.69 7.46
CA ASP A 474 32.59 6.75 8.65
C ASP A 474 32.41 8.21 9.11
N ARG A 475 31.53 8.47 10.10
CA ARG A 475 31.17 9.82 10.56
C ARG A 475 32.38 10.69 10.94
N LYS A 476 33.45 10.08 11.46
CA LYS A 476 34.65 10.79 11.92
C LYS A 476 35.92 10.49 11.12
N GLY A 477 35.94 9.50 10.21
CA GLY A 477 37.18 9.03 9.60
C GLY A 477 36.97 7.91 8.59
N TYR A 478 37.90 6.97 8.53
CA TYR A 478 37.77 5.73 7.74
C TYR A 478 37.79 4.51 8.65
N ARG A 479 37.13 3.44 8.20
CA ARG A 479 37.26 2.08 8.73
C ARG A 479 37.60 1.12 7.60
N VAL A 480 38.25 0.01 7.91
CA VAL A 480 38.50 -1.06 6.93
C VAL A 480 37.17 -1.73 6.55
N SER A 481 36.99 -2.02 5.26
CA SER A 481 35.81 -2.74 4.76
C SER A 481 35.98 -4.25 4.88
N GLU A 482 34.93 -5.03 4.63
CA GLU A 482 35.06 -6.50 4.53
C GLU A 482 36.08 -6.92 3.44
N LYS A 483 36.17 -6.18 2.33
CA LYS A 483 37.14 -6.42 1.27
C LYS A 483 38.57 -6.09 1.72
N GLY A 484 38.75 -5.02 2.50
CA GLY A 484 40.05 -4.67 3.10
C GLY A 484 40.49 -5.66 4.18
N GLU A 485 39.57 -6.20 4.98
CA GLU A 485 39.86 -7.25 5.97
C GLU A 485 40.31 -8.56 5.30
N LYS A 486 39.65 -8.93 4.19
CA LYS A 486 40.07 -10.07 3.36
C LYS A 486 41.48 -9.87 2.80
N LEU A 487 41.82 -8.66 2.36
CA LEU A 487 43.18 -8.33 1.91
C LEU A 487 44.22 -8.47 3.02
N LEU A 488 43.91 -7.99 4.22
CA LEU A 488 44.77 -8.17 5.39
C LEU A 488 44.97 -9.65 5.74
N THR A 489 43.90 -10.43 5.66
CA THR A 489 43.91 -11.87 5.98
C THR A 489 44.71 -12.66 4.94
N TYR A 490 44.65 -12.28 3.67
CA TYR A 490 45.40 -12.95 2.59
C TYR A 490 46.93 -12.88 2.79
N PHE A 491 47.44 -11.79 3.37
CA PHE A 491 48.87 -11.54 3.54
C PHE A 491 49.43 -11.82 4.94
N ARG A 492 48.58 -12.32 5.84
CA ARG A 492 48.94 -12.91 7.15
C ARG A 492 49.27 -14.38 6.95
#